data_AF-A0A317CDG7-F1
#
_entry.id   AF-A0A317CDG7-F1
#
_cell.length_a   1.000
_cell.length_b   1.000
_cell.length_c   1.000
_cell.angle_alpha   90.00
_cell.angle_beta   90.00
_cell.angle_gamma   90.00
#
_symmetry.space_group_name_H-M   'P 1'
#
loop_
_entity.id
_entity.type
_entity.pdbx_description
1 polymer ?
#
loop_
_entity_poly.entity_id
_entity_poly.type
_entity_poly.pdbx_seq_one_letter_code
_entity_poly.pdbx_strand_id
1 'polypeptide(L)'
;MSTSTFFALGLVIAIGVIIEALSLQKNEGRFTKLFIFTTIFEFVWVLVCVYALFTISFPSWSIIIPAGYISYFVVATWHTRGMTEGIESIDDLKTIQAPTGMVKISLLAGVILFILNCMALTLI
;
A
#
# COMPACT_ATOMS: atom_id res chain seq x y z
N MET A 1 19.53 -7.29 2.46
CA MET A 1 18.36 -8.03 1.97
C MET A 1 18.60 -8.35 0.50
N SER A 2 18.32 -9.57 0.04
CA SER A 2 18.45 -9.90 -1.39
C SER A 2 17.26 -9.34 -2.18
N THR A 3 17.44 -9.17 -3.48
CA THR A 3 16.41 -8.70 -4.39
C THR A 3 15.16 -9.60 -4.38
N SER A 4 15.35 -10.93 -4.38
CA SER A 4 14.24 -11.89 -4.31
C SER A 4 13.47 -11.80 -2.99
N THR A 5 14.15 -11.61 -1.86
CA THR A 5 13.49 -11.41 -0.56
C THR A 5 12.68 -10.11 -0.55
N PHE A 6 13.20 -9.03 -1.15
CA PHE A 6 12.44 -7.78 -1.28
C PHE A 6 11.12 -7.99 -2.04
N PHE A 7 11.17 -8.64 -3.21
CA PHE A 7 9.94 -8.85 -3.99
C PHE A 7 8.97 -9.86 -3.35
N ALA A 8 9.47 -10.87 -2.64
CA ALA A 8 8.62 -11.79 -1.88
C ALA A 8 7.86 -11.05 -0.76
N LEU A 9 8.52 -10.15 -0.03
CA LEU A 9 7.86 -9.30 0.96
C LEU A 9 6.89 -8.31 0.32
N GLY A 10 7.26 -7.71 -0.82
CA GLY A 10 6.39 -6.82 -1.57
C GLY A 10 5.09 -7.50 -2.02
N LEU A 11 5.14 -8.79 -2.35
CA LEU A 11 3.97 -9.59 -2.68
C LEU A 11 3.02 -9.76 -1.48
N VAL A 12 3.56 -9.97 -0.27
CA VAL A 12 2.75 -10.03 0.96
C VAL A 12 2.04 -8.70 1.21
N ILE A 13 2.74 -7.58 1.02
CA ILE A 13 2.15 -6.25 1.17
C ILE A 13 1.06 -6.02 0.12
N ALA A 14 1.31 -6.37 -1.15
CA ALA A 14 0.32 -6.23 -2.21
C ALA A 14 -0.97 -7.01 -1.92
N ILE A 15 -0.85 -8.23 -1.41
CA ILE A 15 -2.01 -9.03 -0.96
C ILE A 15 -2.74 -8.33 0.19
N GLY A 16 -2.00 -7.78 1.17
CA GLY A 16 -2.56 -7.02 2.28
C GLY A 16 -3.42 -5.84 1.80
N VAL A 17 -2.90 -5.05 0.87
CA VAL A 17 -3.60 -3.90 0.25
C VAL A 17 -4.87 -4.34 -0.48
N ILE A 18 -4.80 -5.45 -1.24
CA ILE A 18 -5.98 -6.01 -1.92
C ILE A 18 -7.05 -6.43 -0.91
N ILE A 19 -6.66 -7.14 0.15
CA ILE A 19 -7.59 -7.59 1.20
C ILE A 19 -8.22 -6.39 1.90
N GLU A 20 -7.44 -5.36 2.21
CA GLU A 20 -7.92 -4.12 2.80
C GLU A 20 -8.93 -3.42 1.90
N ALA A 21 -8.61 -3.22 0.62
CA ALA A 21 -9.49 -2.55 -0.33
C ALA A 21 -10.82 -3.32 -0.52
N LEU A 22 -10.78 -4.66 -0.56
CA LEU A 22 -11.98 -5.49 -0.60
C LEU A 22 -12.79 -5.39 0.70
N SER A 23 -12.11 -5.31 1.85
CA SER A 23 -12.77 -5.10 3.15
C SER A 23 -13.45 -3.74 3.22
N LEU A 24 -12.78 -2.67 2.75
CA LEU A 24 -13.38 -1.34 2.64
C LEU A 24 -14.60 -1.38 1.71
N GLN A 25 -14.49 -2.02 0.54
CA GLN A 25 -15.61 -2.15 -0.38
C GLN A 25 -16.81 -2.87 0.24
N LYS A 26 -16.57 -3.94 1.01
CA LYS A 26 -17.62 -4.68 1.73
C LYS A 26 -18.27 -3.86 2.85
N ASN A 27 -17.51 -2.99 3.50
CA ASN A 27 -17.98 -2.12 4.59
C ASN A 27 -18.41 -0.73 4.10
N GLU A 28 -18.81 -0.62 2.83
CA GLU A 28 -19.26 0.64 2.20
C GLU A 28 -18.24 1.78 2.30
N GLY A 29 -16.95 1.48 2.39
CA GLY A 29 -15.86 2.46 2.51
C GLY A 29 -15.54 2.89 3.95
N ARG A 30 -16.21 2.34 4.98
CA ARG A 30 -15.94 2.70 6.37
C ARG A 30 -14.61 2.12 6.85
N PHE A 31 -13.82 2.92 7.56
CA PHE A 31 -12.55 2.45 8.12
C PHE A 31 -12.77 1.40 9.22
N THR A 32 -11.96 0.35 9.18
CA THR A 32 -12.04 -0.79 10.10
C THR A 32 -10.73 -0.95 10.89
N LYS A 33 -10.71 -1.82 11.90
CA LYS A 33 -9.45 -2.16 12.59
C LYS A 33 -8.41 -2.77 11.63
N LEU A 34 -8.87 -3.49 10.61
CA LEU A 34 -8.01 -4.03 9.56
C LEU A 34 -7.33 -2.91 8.77
N PHE A 35 -8.06 -1.85 8.42
CA PHE A 35 -7.50 -0.67 7.76
C PHE A 35 -6.32 -0.09 8.56
N ILE A 36 -6.54 0.19 9.85
CA ILE A 36 -5.49 0.74 10.73
C ILE A 36 -4.26 -0.18 10.77
N PHE A 37 -4.48 -1.48 10.92
CA PHE A 37 -3.40 -2.46 10.94
C PHE A 37 -2.63 -2.45 9.61
N THR A 38 -3.30 -2.58 8.47
CA THR A 38 -2.65 -2.61 7.16
C THR A 38 -1.90 -1.30 6.89
N THR A 39 -2.46 -0.14 7.23
CA THR A 39 -1.79 1.16 7.08
C THR A 39 -0.47 1.23 7.87
N ILE A 40 -0.39 0.65 9.08
CA ILE A 40 0.87 0.60 9.84
C ILE A 40 1.91 -0.25 9.11
N PHE A 41 1.50 -1.40 8.57
CA PHE A 41 2.40 -2.25 7.77
C PHE A 41 2.84 -1.57 6.48
N GLU A 42 1.94 -0.88 5.79
CA GLU A 42 2.27 -0.09 4.60
C GLU A 42 3.28 1.01 4.91
N PHE A 43 3.12 1.70 6.05
CA PHE A 43 4.08 2.73 6.47
C PHE A 43 5.48 2.14 6.69
N VAL A 44 5.58 1.01 7.40
CA VAL A 44 6.86 0.29 7.57
C VAL A 44 7.41 -0.14 6.21
N TRP A 45 6.56 -0.62 5.31
CA TRP A 45 6.97 -1.03 3.97
C TRP A 45 7.51 0.13 3.13
N VAL A 46 6.93 1.34 3.21
CA VAL A 46 7.50 2.53 2.57
C VAL A 46 8.92 2.79 3.03
N LEU A 47 9.20 2.68 4.34
CA LEU A 47 10.56 2.85 4.86
C LEU A 47 11.51 1.80 4.29
N VAL A 48 11.04 0.56 4.15
CA VAL A 48 11.79 -0.51 3.48
C VAL A 48 12.03 -0.19 2.01
N CYS A 49 11.04 0.33 1.28
CA CYS A 49 11.21 0.77 -0.11
C CYS A 49 12.25 1.88 -0.24
N VAL A 50 12.19 2.90 0.63
CA VAL A 50 13.17 4.00 0.65
C VAL A 50 14.57 3.45 0.90
N TYR A 51 14.74 2.63 1.93
CA TYR A 51 16.03 2.00 2.23
C TYR A 51 16.54 1.13 1.07
N ALA A 52 15.65 0.36 0.44
CA ALA A 52 16.00 -0.52 -0.65
C ALA A 52 16.51 0.23 -1.88
N LEU A 53 15.94 1.40 -2.21
CA LEU A 53 16.38 2.23 -3.35
C LEU A 53 17.85 2.63 -3.27
N PHE A 54 18.42 2.73 -2.07
CA PHE A 54 19.83 3.13 -1.87
C PHE A 54 20.77 1.96 -1.61
N THR A 55 20.25 0.76 -1.31
CA THR A 55 21.05 -0.36 -0.79
C THR A 55 20.96 -1.65 -1.60
N ILE A 56 19.92 -1.81 -2.43
CA ILE A 56 19.72 -2.99 -3.27
C ILE A 56 20.02 -2.63 -4.73
N SER A 57 20.80 -3.49 -5.39
CA SER A 57 21.01 -3.41 -6.84
C SER A 57 19.84 -4.07 -7.56
N PHE A 58 18.91 -3.24 -8.04
CA PHE A 58 17.76 -3.69 -8.82
C PHE A 58 18.12 -3.80 -10.31
N PRO A 59 17.63 -4.82 -11.04
CA PRO A 59 17.51 -4.77 -12.49
C PRO A 59 16.78 -3.48 -12.93
N SER A 60 17.24 -2.83 -13.99
CA SER A 60 16.88 -1.43 -14.29
C SER A 60 15.38 -1.13 -14.30
N TRP A 61 14.54 -2.07 -14.72
CA TRP A 61 13.09 -1.88 -14.77
C TRP A 61 12.41 -2.06 -13.40
N SER A 62 12.96 -2.88 -12.51
CA SER A 62 12.30 -3.28 -11.26
C SER A 62 12.46 -2.25 -10.12
N ILE A 63 13.35 -1.26 -10.30
CA ILE A 63 13.43 -0.08 -9.42
C ILE A 63 12.12 0.72 -9.40
N ILE A 64 11.30 0.61 -10.45
CA ILE A 64 9.98 1.26 -10.51
C ILE A 64 9.03 0.75 -9.43
N ILE A 65 9.25 -0.46 -8.90
CA ILE A 65 8.38 -1.07 -7.89
C ILE A 65 8.50 -0.33 -6.55
N PRO A 66 9.68 -0.23 -5.90
CA PRO A 66 9.83 0.59 -4.69
C PRO A 66 9.53 2.07 -4.93
N ALA A 67 10.00 2.66 -6.04
CA ALA A 67 9.76 4.08 -6.34
C ALA A 67 8.27 4.40 -6.57
N GLY A 68 7.57 3.53 -7.30
CA GLY A 68 6.14 3.63 -7.54
C GLY A 68 5.34 3.46 -6.26
N TYR A 69 5.73 2.52 -5.38
CA TYR A 69 5.06 2.33 -4.10
C TYR A 69 5.19 3.56 -3.18
N ILE A 70 6.39 4.15 -3.08
CA ILE A 70 6.60 5.41 -2.35
C ILE A 70 5.72 6.51 -2.91
N SER A 71 5.67 6.65 -4.24
CA SER A 71 4.86 7.67 -4.91
C SER A 71 3.37 7.49 -4.62
N TYR A 72 2.87 6.25 -4.71
CA TYR A 72 1.49 5.90 -4.34
C TYR A 72 1.19 6.27 -2.88
N PHE A 73 2.07 5.89 -1.94
CA PHE A 73 1.83 6.14 -0.52
C PHE A 73 1.80 7.62 -0.18
N VAL A 74 2.66 8.44 -0.78
CA VAL A 74 2.64 9.90 -0.61
C VAL A 74 1.31 10.49 -1.08
N VAL A 75 0.84 10.08 -2.27
CA VAL A 75 -0.44 10.53 -2.82
C VAL A 75 -1.61 10.06 -1.95
N ALA A 76 -1.61 8.80 -1.52
CA ALA A 76 -2.63 8.24 -0.65
C ALA A 76 -2.70 8.98 0.69
N THR A 77 -1.54 9.24 1.31
CA THR A 77 -1.42 9.99 2.58
C THR A 77 -1.94 11.42 2.45
N TRP A 78 -1.64 12.07 1.32
CA TRP A 78 -2.15 13.43 1.06
C TRP A 78 -3.68 13.45 0.99
N HIS A 79 -4.28 12.48 0.31
CA HIS A 79 -5.74 12.38 0.20
C HIS A 79 -6.41 11.99 1.52
N THR A 80 -5.83 11.05 2.28
CA THR A 80 -6.39 10.65 3.58
C THR A 80 -6.29 11.76 4.60
N ARG A 81 -5.21 12.55 4.60
CA ARG A 81 -5.08 13.71 5.50
C ARG A 81 -6.27 14.67 5.40
N GLY A 82 -6.68 15.03 4.19
CA GLY A 82 -7.84 15.91 4.00
C GLY A 82 -9.18 15.31 4.49
N MET A 83 -9.24 13.98 4.64
CA MET A 83 -10.41 13.28 5.18
C MET A 83 -10.35 13.06 6.69
N THR A 84 -9.15 13.12 7.28
CA THR A 84 -8.92 12.86 8.71
C THR A 84 -8.70 14.14 9.52
N GLU A 85 -8.72 15.30 8.88
CA GLU A 85 -8.74 16.59 9.56
C GLU A 85 -9.97 16.71 10.46
N GLY A 86 -9.74 16.98 11.75
CA GLY A 86 -10.81 17.11 12.76
C GLY A 86 -11.19 15.82 13.48
N ILE A 87 -10.52 14.69 13.23
CA ILE A 87 -10.68 13.48 14.04
C ILE A 87 -9.88 13.62 15.33
N GLU A 88 -10.56 13.47 16.46
CA GLU A 88 -9.91 13.50 17.78
C GLU A 88 -9.77 12.10 18.41
N SER A 89 -10.59 11.12 18.01
CA SER A 89 -10.53 9.75 18.53
C SER A 89 -10.54 8.66 17.46
N ILE A 90 -9.99 7.49 17.78
CA ILE A 90 -9.99 6.31 16.91
C ILE A 90 -11.43 5.81 16.65
N ASP A 91 -12.36 6.04 17.56
CA ASP A 91 -13.75 5.62 17.37
C ASP A 91 -14.47 6.45 16.30
N ASP A 92 -14.04 7.71 16.11
CA ASP A 92 -14.58 8.59 15.07
C ASP A 92 -14.16 8.12 13.66
N LEU A 93 -13.07 7.36 13.52
CA LEU A 93 -12.66 6.80 12.22
C LEU A 93 -13.74 5.92 11.59
N LYS A 94 -14.59 5.25 12.40
CA LYS A 94 -15.68 4.41 11.89
C LYS A 94 -16.81 5.22 11.24
N THR A 95 -16.88 6.50 11.55
CA THR A 95 -17.87 7.43 10.98
C THR A 95 -17.42 7.97 9.63
N ILE A 96 -16.13 7.81 9.29
CA ILE A 96 -15.56 8.29 8.05
C ILE A 96 -15.65 7.23 6.98
N GLN A 97 -16.14 7.68 5.84
CA GLN A 97 -16.36 6.86 4.67
C GLN A 97 -15.40 7.29 3.57
N ALA A 98 -14.54 6.37 3.15
CA ALA A 98 -13.69 6.57 1.99
C ALA A 98 -14.54 6.69 0.73
N PRO A 99 -14.29 7.70 -0.14
CA PRO A 99 -14.94 7.77 -1.43
C PRO A 99 -14.73 6.48 -2.23
N THR A 100 -15.77 5.98 -2.87
CA THR A 100 -15.70 4.73 -3.66
C THR A 100 -14.60 4.77 -4.73
N GLY A 101 -14.30 5.95 -5.29
CA GLY A 101 -13.19 6.14 -6.23
C GLY A 101 -11.83 5.81 -5.60
N MET A 102 -11.60 6.24 -4.36
CA MET A 102 -10.37 5.97 -3.62
C MET A 102 -10.19 4.47 -3.33
N VAL A 103 -11.27 3.79 -2.93
CA VAL A 103 -11.25 2.33 -2.69
C VAL A 103 -10.86 1.57 -3.97
N LYS A 104 -11.42 1.97 -5.13
CA LYS A 104 -11.07 1.37 -6.42
C LYS A 104 -9.62 1.63 -6.83
N ILE A 105 -9.11 2.83 -6.59
CA ILE A 105 -7.70 3.18 -6.86
C ILE A 105 -6.76 2.34 -5.99
N SER A 106 -7.07 2.19 -4.70
CA SER A 106 -6.29 1.33 -3.78
C SER A 106 -6.28 -0.13 -4.25
N LEU A 107 -7.44 -0.68 -4.63
CA LEU A 107 -7.53 -2.03 -5.18
C LEU A 107 -6.68 -2.19 -6.45
N LEU A 108 -6.78 -1.24 -7.38
CA LEU A 108 -6.00 -1.25 -8.62
C LEU A 108 -4.48 -1.17 -8.33
N ALA A 109 -4.07 -0.29 -7.43
CA ALA A 109 -2.68 -0.16 -7.01
C ALA A 109 -2.15 -1.46 -6.40
N GLY A 110 -2.92 -2.12 -5.54
CA GLY A 110 -2.59 -3.42 -4.96
C GLY A 110 -2.43 -4.51 -6.02
N VAL A 111 -3.34 -4.58 -7.00
CA VAL A 111 -3.26 -5.55 -8.11
C VAL A 111 -2.04 -5.30 -9.00
N ILE A 112 -1.77 -4.04 -9.36
CA ILE A 112 -0.59 -3.68 -10.15
C ILE A 112 0.68 -4.05 -9.39
N LEU A 113 0.76 -3.73 -8.09
CA LEU A 113 1.89 -4.08 -7.26
C LEU A 113 2.10 -5.60 -7.18
N PHE A 114 1.03 -6.36 -7.02
CA PHE A 114 1.08 -7.82 -7.01
C PHE A 114 1.67 -8.37 -8.32
N ILE A 115 1.15 -7.93 -9.46
CA ILE A 115 1.63 -8.36 -10.79
C ILE A 115 3.10 -8.01 -10.97
N LEU A 116 3.51 -6.78 -10.63
CA LEU A 116 4.89 -6.34 -10.77
C LEU A 116 5.85 -7.15 -9.88
N ASN A 117 5.47 -7.47 -8.64
CA ASN A 117 6.27 -8.32 -7.76
C ASN A 117 6.37 -9.77 -8.27
N CYS A 118 5.27 -10.34 -8.77
CA CYS A 118 5.29 -11.66 -9.43
C CYS A 118 6.23 -11.67 -10.64
N MET A 119 6.10 -10.68 -11.54
CA MET A 119 6.97 -10.55 -12.70
C MET A 119 8.44 -10.43 -12.28
N ALA A 120 8.74 -9.62 -11.25
CA ALA A 120 10.09 -9.46 -10.75
C ALA A 120 10.64 -10.78 -10.23
N LEU A 121 9.90 -11.52 -9.41
CA LEU A 121 10.33 -12.83 -8.90
C LEU A 121 10.57 -13.86 -10.00
N THR A 122 9.86 -13.80 -11.13
CA THR A 122 10.06 -14.75 -12.25
C THR A 122 11.24 -14.41 -13.16
N LEU A 123 11.72 -13.17 -13.14
CA LEU A 123 12.71 -12.64 -14.09
C LEU A 123 14.11 -12.44 -13.47
N ILE A 124 14.29 -12.81 -12.20
CA ILE A 124 15.52 -12.63 -11.41
C ILE A 124 15.96 -13.99 -10.89
#